data_AF-A0A7W0WSN9-F1
#
_entry.id   AF-A0A7W0WSN9-F1
#
_cell.length_a   1.000
_cell.length_b   1.000
_cell.length_c   1.000
_cell.angle_alpha   90.00
_cell.angle_beta   90.00
_cell.angle_gamma   90.00
#
_symmetry.space_group_name_H-M   'P 1'
#
loop_
_entity.id
_entity.type
_entity.pdbx_description
1 polymer ?
#
loop_
_entity_poly.entity_id
_entity_poly.type
_entity_poly.pdbx_seq_one_letter_code
_entity_poly.pdbx_strand_id
1 'polypeptide(L)'
;MDRKLVGELIARLGGKARVEGDTVRALVQHGDAWLSTRVRTSPVAEVFVMTRALDGFELSVRWGDRWRDPDVGDRVFDSTFAVTTNDEAMMRAWLDETSRAALLASKYAYVSDDLSLATMQGIPTTRTWTYELANDELVVTKGGPESDADRFLVAVTTACAIAARSQRWAASYADTARKIGGSAASEVVIGGDPVMTVTRSAIDVTMRLVRRERTSADRLRTIVSAPRIGE
;
A
#
# COMPACT_ATOMS: atom_id res chain seq x y z
N MET A 1 16.09 -8.15 -19.01
CA MET A 1 16.20 -7.06 -18.01
C MET A 1 17.37 -6.15 -18.38
N ASP A 2 17.14 -4.84 -18.51
CA ASP A 2 18.17 -3.86 -18.87
C ASP A 2 19.17 -3.68 -17.71
N ARG A 3 20.45 -3.99 -17.95
CA ARG A 3 21.51 -3.93 -16.94
C ARG A 3 21.79 -2.50 -16.45
N LYS A 4 21.61 -1.48 -17.30
CA LYS A 4 21.82 -0.08 -16.93
C LYS A 4 20.75 0.36 -15.94
N LEU A 5 19.48 0.12 -16.27
CA LEU A 5 18.35 0.41 -15.41
C LEU A 5 18.45 -0.33 -14.06
N VAL A 6 18.85 -1.59 -14.06
CA VAL A 6 19.06 -2.37 -12.82
C VAL A 6 20.15 -1.75 -11.95
N GLY A 7 21.27 -1.32 -12.53
CA GLY A 7 22.33 -0.63 -11.81
C GLY A 7 21.86 0.67 -11.17
N GLU A 8 21.09 1.48 -11.92
CA GLU A 8 20.50 2.73 -11.41
C GLU A 8 19.48 2.47 -10.29
N LEU A 9 18.63 1.45 -10.42
CA LEU A 9 17.67 1.07 -9.39
C LEU A 9 18.38 0.60 -8.11
N ILE A 10 19.41 -0.25 -8.21
CA ILE A 10 20.17 -0.70 -7.05
C ILE A 10 20.82 0.48 -6.32
N ALA A 11 21.42 1.42 -7.07
CA ALA A 11 22.05 2.60 -6.49
C ALA A 11 21.04 3.49 -5.73
N ARG A 12 19.80 3.59 -6.25
CA ARG A 12 18.78 4.49 -5.71
C ARG A 12 17.88 3.86 -4.64
N LEU A 13 17.67 2.55 -4.67
CA LEU A 13 16.91 1.81 -3.65
C LEU A 13 17.70 1.57 -2.35
N GLY A 14 18.99 1.93 -2.34
CA GLY A 14 19.86 1.85 -1.16
C GLY A 14 20.54 0.49 -0.97
N GLY A 15 21.49 0.44 -0.03
CA GLY A 15 22.52 -0.61 0.11
C GLY A 15 22.07 -2.04 0.48
N LYS A 16 20.80 -2.40 0.30
CA LYS A 16 20.27 -3.76 0.52
C LYS A 16 19.54 -4.34 -0.69
N ALA A 17 19.79 -3.80 -1.88
CA ALA A 17 19.28 -4.37 -3.13
C ALA A 17 20.18 -5.50 -3.65
N ARG A 18 19.58 -6.61 -4.09
CA ARG A 18 20.25 -7.77 -4.69
C ARG A 18 19.48 -8.26 -5.91
N VAL A 19 20.20 -8.70 -6.94
CA VAL A 19 19.60 -9.30 -8.12
C VAL A 19 19.30 -10.77 -7.84
N GLU A 20 18.05 -11.18 -8.08
CA GLU A 20 17.56 -12.57 -7.98
C GLU A 20 16.89 -12.95 -9.30
N GLY A 21 17.64 -13.65 -10.18
CA GLY A 21 17.13 -14.02 -11.50
C GLY A 21 16.82 -12.81 -12.37
N ASP A 22 15.55 -12.69 -12.80
CA ASP A 22 15.01 -11.57 -13.57
C ASP A 22 14.41 -10.45 -12.70
N THR A 23 14.63 -10.51 -11.39
CA THR A 23 14.11 -9.53 -10.43
C THR A 23 15.21 -8.88 -9.60
N VAL A 24 14.93 -7.70 -9.05
CA VAL A 24 15.77 -7.06 -8.02
C VAL A 24 14.98 -7.06 -6.72
N ARG A 25 15.55 -7.62 -5.67
CA ARG A 25 14.98 -7.59 -4.32
C ARG A 25 15.67 -6.53 -3.49
N ALA A 26 14.91 -5.68 -2.82
CA ALA A 26 15.43 -4.61 -1.97
C ALA A 26 14.64 -4.51 -0.66
N LEU A 27 15.28 -3.93 0.36
CA LEU A 27 14.57 -3.38 1.52
C LEU A 27 14.45 -1.87 1.31
N VAL A 28 13.24 -1.40 1.08
CA VAL A 28 12.96 0.01 0.80
C VAL A 28 12.43 0.67 2.06
N GLN A 29 13.06 1.78 2.46
CA GLN A 29 12.56 2.59 3.55
C GLN A 29 11.49 3.55 3.03
N HIS A 30 10.32 3.56 3.67
CA HIS A 30 9.27 4.55 3.44
C HIS A 30 8.77 5.10 4.76
N GLY A 31 9.15 6.34 5.09
CA GLY A 31 8.97 6.88 6.43
C GLY A 31 9.72 6.03 7.45
N ASP A 32 9.02 5.56 8.48
CA ASP A 32 9.58 4.70 9.53
C ASP A 32 9.51 3.20 9.19
N ALA A 33 8.88 2.82 8.07
CA ALA A 33 8.71 1.42 7.67
C ALA A 33 9.83 0.95 6.75
N TRP A 34 10.30 -0.28 6.98
CA TRP A 34 11.17 -1.02 6.05
C TRP A 34 10.37 -2.11 5.36
N LEU A 35 10.28 -2.05 4.05
CA LEU A 35 9.43 -2.93 3.24
C LEU A 35 10.29 -3.85 2.38
N SER A 36 9.93 -5.14 2.34
CA SER A 36 10.54 -6.08 1.40
C SER A 36 9.88 -5.92 0.04
N THR A 37 10.67 -5.42 -0.91
CA THR A 37 10.22 -5.12 -2.26
C THR A 37 10.96 -5.99 -3.26
N ARG A 38 10.25 -6.55 -4.22
CA ARG A 38 10.82 -7.23 -5.39
C ARG A 38 10.33 -6.51 -6.63
N VAL A 39 11.22 -6.27 -7.58
CA VAL A 39 10.91 -5.49 -8.78
C VAL A 39 11.38 -6.20 -10.04
N ARG A 40 10.63 -6.01 -11.12
CA ARG A 40 10.94 -6.47 -12.46
C ARG A 40 10.61 -5.37 -13.45
N THR A 41 11.45 -5.13 -14.45
CA THR A 41 11.25 -4.02 -15.42
C THR A 41 10.85 -4.52 -16.81
N SER A 42 10.96 -5.84 -17.06
CA SER A 42 10.72 -6.48 -18.36
C SER A 42 10.51 -7.99 -18.17
N PRO A 43 9.66 -8.67 -18.98
CA PRO A 43 8.91 -8.16 -20.14
C PRO A 43 7.74 -7.24 -19.74
N VAL A 44 7.26 -7.38 -18.52
CA VAL A 44 6.27 -6.50 -17.90
C VAL A 44 6.92 -5.86 -16.67
N ALA A 45 6.73 -4.56 -16.51
CA ALA A 45 7.19 -3.82 -15.37
C ALA A 45 6.25 -4.05 -14.18
N GLU A 46 6.82 -4.57 -13.10
CA GLU A 46 6.10 -4.99 -11.90
C GLU A 46 6.87 -4.63 -10.62
N VAL A 47 6.12 -4.23 -9.59
CA VAL A 47 6.62 -4.04 -8.23
C VAL A 47 5.79 -4.92 -7.31
N PHE A 48 6.46 -5.68 -6.46
CA PHE A 48 5.87 -6.54 -5.45
C PHE A 48 6.32 -6.05 -4.08
N VAL A 49 5.38 -5.76 -3.19
CA VAL A 49 5.67 -5.35 -1.81
C VAL A 49 4.94 -6.28 -0.86
N MET A 50 5.71 -7.00 -0.03
CA MET A 50 5.12 -7.88 0.98
C MET A 50 4.40 -7.07 2.05
N THR A 51 3.22 -7.53 2.44
CA THR A 51 2.44 -7.03 3.59
C THR A 51 2.18 -8.19 4.57
N ARG A 52 1.73 -7.90 5.80
CA ARG A 52 1.26 -8.94 6.72
C ARG A 52 -0.14 -9.43 6.36
N ALA A 53 -0.59 -10.49 7.04
CA ALA A 53 -1.91 -11.10 6.85
C ALA A 53 -3.04 -10.05 6.83
N LEU A 54 -3.76 -10.02 5.71
CA LEU A 54 -4.88 -9.12 5.45
C LEU A 54 -6.26 -9.78 5.61
N ASP A 55 -6.28 -11.05 6.02
CA ASP A 55 -7.50 -11.85 6.22
C ASP A 55 -8.41 -11.80 4.97
N GLY A 56 -7.81 -12.04 3.81
CA GLY A 56 -8.47 -12.03 2.50
C GLY A 56 -8.96 -10.65 2.02
N PHE A 57 -8.48 -9.54 2.59
CA PHE A 57 -8.85 -8.20 2.10
C PHE A 57 -8.21 -7.97 0.72
N GLU A 58 -9.03 -7.47 -0.20
CA GLU A 58 -8.64 -7.21 -1.58
C GLU A 58 -8.95 -5.76 -1.96
N LEU A 59 -7.99 -5.12 -2.59
CA LEU A 59 -8.09 -3.74 -3.06
C LEU A 59 -7.35 -3.61 -4.39
N SER A 60 -8.03 -3.13 -5.43
CA SER A 60 -7.39 -2.75 -6.68
C SER A 60 -7.67 -1.27 -6.99
N VAL A 61 -6.62 -0.56 -7.38
CA VAL A 61 -6.66 0.85 -7.78
C VAL A 61 -6.03 0.99 -9.15
N ARG A 62 -6.80 1.52 -10.10
CA ARG A 62 -6.32 1.80 -11.46
C ARG A 62 -6.73 3.20 -11.89
N TRP A 63 -5.97 3.77 -12.81
CA TRP A 63 -6.43 4.99 -13.46
C TRP A 63 -7.68 4.71 -14.30
N GLY A 64 -8.64 5.60 -14.23
CA GLY A 64 -9.90 5.46 -14.97
C GLY A 64 -10.95 6.41 -14.44
N ASP A 65 -11.89 6.75 -15.32
CA ASP A 65 -13.12 7.41 -14.93
C ASP A 65 -14.08 6.42 -14.27
N ARG A 66 -14.83 6.94 -13.31
CA ARG A 66 -15.69 6.16 -12.42
C ARG A 66 -16.90 5.61 -13.18
N TRP A 67 -17.09 4.29 -13.15
CA TRP A 67 -18.37 3.66 -13.46
C TRP A 67 -18.72 2.61 -12.40
N ARG A 68 -19.50 3.02 -11.39
CA ARG A 68 -20.01 2.21 -10.25
C ARG A 68 -19.00 1.78 -9.17
N ASP A 69 -17.88 2.49 -9.04
CA ASP A 69 -16.88 2.19 -8.00
C ASP A 69 -17.23 2.81 -6.63
N PRO A 70 -16.84 2.17 -5.51
CA PRO A 70 -16.99 2.69 -4.16
C PRO A 70 -16.25 4.02 -3.98
N ASP A 71 -16.79 4.86 -3.10
CA ASP A 71 -16.29 6.21 -2.83
C ASP A 71 -15.32 6.20 -1.64
N VAL A 72 -14.11 6.75 -1.83
CA VAL A 72 -13.14 6.91 -0.74
C VAL A 72 -13.48 8.14 0.13
N GLY A 73 -14.23 9.10 -0.41
CA GLY A 73 -14.64 10.34 0.24
C GLY A 73 -13.71 11.52 -0.07
N ASP A 74 -12.90 11.42 -1.13
CA ASP A 74 -11.94 12.43 -1.58
C ASP A 74 -12.16 12.72 -3.06
N ARG A 75 -12.89 13.80 -3.34
CA ARG A 75 -13.33 14.16 -4.70
C ARG A 75 -12.21 14.20 -5.74
N VAL A 76 -11.01 14.62 -5.36
CA VAL A 76 -9.87 14.68 -6.29
C VAL A 76 -9.39 13.28 -6.62
N PHE A 77 -9.31 12.41 -5.62
CA PHE A 77 -8.98 11.00 -5.80
C PHE A 77 -10.06 10.25 -6.58
N ASP A 78 -11.32 10.37 -6.17
CA ASP A 78 -12.46 9.63 -6.72
C ASP A 78 -12.81 10.02 -8.17
N SER A 79 -12.35 11.19 -8.63
CA SER A 79 -12.45 11.60 -10.05
C SER A 79 -11.27 11.13 -10.90
N THR A 80 -10.23 10.58 -10.28
CA THR A 80 -8.97 10.21 -10.93
C THR A 80 -8.80 8.70 -11.04
N PHE A 81 -9.22 7.96 -10.02
CA PHE A 81 -8.96 6.52 -9.91
C PHE A 81 -10.27 5.74 -9.82
N ALA A 82 -10.29 4.60 -10.50
CA ALA A 82 -11.26 3.55 -10.28
C ALA A 82 -10.73 2.61 -9.19
N VAL A 83 -11.58 2.31 -8.20
CA VAL A 83 -11.24 1.45 -7.07
C VAL A 83 -12.18 0.25 -7.06
N THR A 84 -11.65 -0.94 -6.86
CA THR A 84 -12.46 -2.13 -6.60
C THR A 84 -11.99 -2.78 -5.31
N THR A 85 -12.92 -3.30 -4.52
CA THR A 85 -12.60 -3.91 -3.22
C THR A 85 -13.71 -4.86 -2.79
N ASN A 86 -13.36 -5.83 -1.95
CA ASN A 86 -14.32 -6.69 -1.27
C ASN A 86 -14.77 -6.14 0.10
N ASP A 87 -14.18 -5.05 0.58
CA ASP A 87 -14.52 -4.41 1.86
C ASP A 87 -14.29 -2.88 1.78
N GLU A 88 -15.38 -2.12 1.64
CA GLU A 88 -15.31 -0.66 1.53
C GLU A 88 -14.78 0.03 2.79
N ALA A 89 -15.09 -0.52 3.98
CA ALA A 89 -14.63 0.07 5.23
C ALA A 89 -13.12 -0.09 5.37
N MET A 90 -12.60 -1.27 5.03
CA MET A 90 -11.17 -1.53 5.00
C MET A 90 -10.48 -0.71 3.91
N MET A 91 -11.06 -0.62 2.71
CA MET A 91 -10.53 0.22 1.64
C MET A 91 -10.35 1.68 2.08
N ARG A 92 -11.35 2.29 2.74
CA ARG A 92 -11.23 3.66 3.26
C ARG A 92 -10.18 3.79 4.35
N ALA A 93 -10.09 2.79 5.22
CA ALA A 93 -9.06 2.75 6.24
C ALA A 93 -7.66 2.57 5.64
N TRP A 94 -7.54 1.88 4.50
CA TRP A 94 -6.27 1.56 3.85
C TRP A 94 -5.76 2.68 2.94
N LEU A 95 -6.65 3.28 2.15
CA LEU A 95 -6.39 4.44 1.31
C LEU A 95 -6.42 5.73 2.16
N ASP A 96 -5.50 5.82 3.13
CA ASP A 96 -5.30 7.03 3.93
C ASP A 96 -4.75 8.21 3.11
N GLU A 97 -4.65 9.39 3.73
CA GLU A 97 -4.19 10.61 3.07
C GLU A 97 -2.82 10.43 2.40
N THR A 98 -1.89 9.74 3.05
CA THR A 98 -0.55 9.46 2.50
C THR A 98 -0.63 8.56 1.27
N SER A 99 -1.39 7.47 1.32
CA SER A 99 -1.59 6.57 0.17
C SER A 99 -2.23 7.31 -1.01
N ARG A 100 -3.29 8.11 -0.75
CA ARG A 100 -3.98 8.88 -1.79
C ARG A 100 -3.08 9.95 -2.40
N ALA A 101 -2.31 10.67 -1.58
CA ALA A 101 -1.37 11.67 -2.06
C ALA A 101 -0.29 11.05 -2.95
N ALA A 102 0.26 9.88 -2.57
CA ALA A 102 1.26 9.17 -3.36
C ALA A 102 0.72 8.69 -4.72
N LEU A 103 -0.53 8.22 -4.75
CA LEU A 103 -1.23 7.86 -5.99
C LEU A 103 -1.52 9.09 -6.85
N LEU A 104 -2.00 10.18 -6.26
CA LEU A 104 -2.27 11.41 -7.01
C LEU A 104 -0.99 12.02 -7.60
N ALA A 105 0.14 11.88 -6.90
CA ALA A 105 1.46 12.32 -7.31
C ALA A 105 2.12 11.42 -8.37
N SER A 106 1.67 10.17 -8.57
CA SER A 106 2.17 9.28 -9.63
C SER A 106 1.65 9.68 -11.02
N LYS A 107 1.91 10.92 -11.42
CA LYS A 107 1.61 11.47 -12.75
C LYS A 107 2.87 11.43 -13.60
N TYR A 108 2.74 10.98 -14.84
CA TYR A 108 3.85 10.99 -15.79
C TYR A 108 3.43 11.73 -17.05
N ALA A 109 4.35 12.51 -17.61
CA ALA A 109 4.20 13.02 -18.97
C ALA A 109 4.13 11.84 -19.95
N TYR A 110 3.11 11.81 -20.81
CA TYR A 110 3.04 10.88 -21.92
C TYR A 110 4.25 11.12 -22.83
N VAL A 111 5.01 10.07 -23.07
CA VAL A 111 6.14 10.07 -24.00
C VAL A 111 5.84 8.96 -24.99
N SER A 112 5.68 9.33 -26.24
CA SER A 112 5.46 8.43 -27.36
C SER A 112 6.45 8.81 -28.45
N ASP A 113 7.22 7.85 -28.93
CA ASP A 113 8.21 8.07 -29.99
C ASP A 113 7.53 8.47 -31.33
N ASP A 114 6.26 8.10 -31.50
CA ASP A 114 5.48 8.33 -32.73
C ASP A 114 4.72 9.68 -32.79
N LEU A 115 4.73 10.47 -31.71
CA LEU A 115 3.94 11.71 -31.63
C LEU A 115 4.84 12.93 -31.44
N SER A 116 4.92 13.75 -32.49
CA SER A 116 5.44 15.12 -32.40
C SER A 116 4.60 15.92 -31.37
N LEU A 117 5.16 16.08 -30.17
CA LEU A 117 4.56 16.84 -29.06
C LEU A 117 4.42 18.35 -29.35
N ALA A 118 4.87 18.83 -30.51
CA ALA A 118 4.90 20.25 -30.86
C ALA A 118 3.52 20.89 -31.08
N THR A 119 2.46 20.09 -31.25
CA THR A 119 1.10 20.59 -31.57
C THR A 119 0.05 20.39 -30.48
N MET A 120 0.37 19.72 -29.35
CA MET A 120 -0.57 19.57 -28.24
C MET A 120 -0.29 20.58 -27.13
N GLN A 121 -1.18 21.55 -26.94
CA GLN A 121 -1.22 22.35 -25.73
C GLN A 121 -1.55 21.42 -24.54
N GLY A 122 -0.57 21.19 -23.68
CA GLY A 122 -0.67 20.28 -22.54
C GLY A 122 -0.20 18.87 -22.90
N ILE A 123 0.94 18.46 -22.33
CA ILE A 123 1.42 17.08 -22.46
C ILE A 123 0.37 16.18 -21.79
N PRO A 124 -0.23 15.20 -22.49
CA PRO A 124 -1.16 14.26 -21.86
C PRO A 124 -0.45 13.61 -20.68
N THR A 125 -1.05 13.62 -19.49
CA THR A 125 -0.47 12.85 -18.38
C THR A 125 -1.05 11.45 -18.42
N THR A 126 -0.18 10.44 -18.36
CA THR A 126 -0.61 9.04 -18.29
C THR A 126 -0.31 8.45 -16.93
N ARG A 127 -1.25 7.64 -16.45
CA ARG A 127 -1.11 6.81 -15.25
C ARG A 127 -1.40 5.38 -15.65
N THR A 128 -0.36 4.65 -16.03
CA THR A 128 -0.49 3.30 -16.63
C THR A 128 -0.35 2.17 -15.62
N TRP A 129 -0.08 2.50 -14.36
CA TRP A 129 0.13 1.51 -13.30
C TRP A 129 -1.20 1.15 -12.63
N THR A 130 -1.43 -0.14 -12.44
CA THR A 130 -2.50 -0.71 -11.64
C THR A 130 -1.89 -1.24 -10.35
N TYR A 131 -2.54 -0.99 -9.22
CA TYR A 131 -2.09 -1.38 -7.88
C TYR A 131 -3.09 -2.37 -7.30
N GLU A 132 -2.67 -3.59 -6.98
CA GLU A 132 -3.51 -4.68 -6.50
C GLU A 132 -2.95 -5.23 -5.20
N LEU A 133 -3.71 -5.08 -4.12
CA LEU A 133 -3.42 -5.63 -2.81
C LEU A 133 -4.31 -6.86 -2.62
N ALA A 134 -3.70 -8.04 -2.54
CA ALA A 134 -4.37 -9.30 -2.28
C ALA A 134 -3.35 -10.33 -1.79
N ASN A 135 -3.79 -11.37 -1.08
CA ASN A 135 -2.92 -12.48 -0.65
C ASN A 135 -1.64 -12.02 0.08
N ASP A 136 -1.78 -10.99 0.92
CA ASP A 136 -0.69 -10.40 1.71
C ASP A 136 0.45 -9.77 0.88
N GLU A 137 0.22 -9.48 -0.40
CA GLU A 137 1.18 -8.80 -1.27
C GLU A 137 0.48 -7.64 -2.01
N LEU A 138 1.19 -6.52 -2.14
CA LEU A 138 0.83 -5.46 -3.07
C LEU A 138 1.61 -5.68 -4.37
N VAL A 139 0.89 -5.90 -5.46
CA VAL A 139 1.41 -6.01 -6.81
C VAL A 139 1.07 -4.75 -7.60
N VAL A 140 2.06 -4.17 -8.28
CA VAL A 140 1.88 -2.97 -9.09
C VAL A 140 2.36 -3.25 -10.50
N THR A 141 1.49 -3.10 -11.50
CA THR A 141 1.73 -3.58 -12.86
C THR A 141 1.46 -2.48 -13.89
N LYS A 142 2.37 -2.29 -14.84
CA LYS A 142 2.22 -1.32 -15.95
C LYS A 142 1.53 -1.89 -17.19
N GLY A 143 1.58 -3.21 -17.39
CA GLY A 143 1.09 -3.91 -18.59
C GLY A 143 2.11 -4.01 -19.74
N GLY A 144 3.30 -3.43 -19.60
CA GLY A 144 4.42 -3.53 -20.54
C GLY A 144 5.75 -3.18 -19.86
N PRO A 145 6.88 -3.15 -20.58
CA PRO A 145 8.17 -2.82 -19.97
C PRO A 145 8.25 -1.35 -19.53
N GLU A 146 9.17 -1.07 -18.62
CA GLU A 146 9.54 0.28 -18.19
C GLU A 146 11.05 0.44 -18.30
N SER A 147 11.47 1.45 -19.05
CA SER A 147 12.88 1.80 -19.27
C SER A 147 13.28 3.06 -18.52
N ASP A 148 12.33 3.85 -18.05
CA ASP A 148 12.55 5.09 -17.30
C ASP A 148 12.68 4.78 -15.80
N ALA A 149 13.89 4.95 -15.27
CA ALA A 149 14.21 4.70 -13.87
C ALA A 149 13.42 5.61 -12.91
N ASP A 150 13.18 6.86 -13.28
CA ASP A 150 12.44 7.81 -12.44
C ASP A 150 10.97 7.40 -12.35
N ARG A 151 10.35 7.02 -13.48
CA ARG A 151 8.97 6.54 -13.50
C ARG A 151 8.81 5.26 -12.68
N PHE A 152 9.74 4.33 -12.86
CA PHE A 152 9.74 3.07 -12.12
C PHE A 152 9.91 3.30 -10.62
N LEU A 153 10.81 4.19 -10.21
CA LEU A 153 10.99 4.53 -8.79
C LEU A 153 9.77 5.20 -8.18
N VAL A 154 9.06 6.05 -8.93
CA VAL A 154 7.77 6.60 -8.47
C VAL A 154 6.75 5.47 -8.27
N ALA A 155 6.70 4.47 -9.15
CA ALA A 155 5.83 3.32 -8.95
C ALA A 155 6.23 2.53 -7.68
N VAL A 156 7.53 2.32 -7.45
CA VAL A 156 8.04 1.66 -6.24
C VAL A 156 7.70 2.45 -4.98
N THR A 157 7.90 3.76 -4.96
CA THR A 157 7.61 4.60 -3.78
C THR A 157 6.11 4.71 -3.52
N THR A 158 5.28 4.83 -4.55
CA THR A 158 3.81 4.78 -4.42
C THR A 158 3.36 3.41 -3.89
N ALA A 159 3.93 2.31 -4.38
CA ALA A 159 3.65 0.96 -3.86
C ALA A 159 4.00 0.88 -2.37
N CYS A 160 5.18 1.37 -2.00
CA CYS A 160 5.62 1.41 -0.61
C CYS A 160 4.72 2.30 0.26
N ALA A 161 4.21 3.41 -0.26
CA ALA A 161 3.27 4.28 0.45
C ALA A 161 1.97 3.53 0.79
N ILE A 162 1.43 2.76 -0.16
CA ILE A 162 0.21 1.96 0.04
C ILE A 162 0.48 0.79 0.99
N ALA A 163 1.59 0.07 0.80
CA ALA A 163 1.94 -1.08 1.62
C ALA A 163 2.30 -0.70 3.07
N ALA A 164 2.97 0.44 3.28
CA ALA A 164 3.34 0.95 4.61
C ALA A 164 2.14 1.38 5.48
N ARG A 165 0.92 1.23 4.95
CA ARG A 165 -0.29 1.62 5.66
C ARG A 165 -0.48 0.86 6.96
N SER A 166 -0.15 -0.43 7.02
CA SER A 166 -0.27 -1.23 8.25
C SER A 166 0.60 -0.68 9.39
N GLN A 167 1.81 -0.20 9.08
CA GLN A 167 2.70 0.44 10.05
C GLN A 167 2.21 1.83 10.44
N ARG A 168 1.73 2.66 9.49
CA ARG A 168 1.13 3.97 9.82
C ARG A 168 -0.10 3.81 10.70
N TRP A 169 -0.91 2.79 10.45
CA TRP A 169 -2.06 2.47 11.27
C TRP A 169 -1.64 2.03 12.68
N ALA A 170 -0.65 1.14 12.80
CA ALA A 170 -0.09 0.74 14.09
C ALA A 170 0.47 1.94 14.88
N ALA A 171 1.22 2.83 14.23
CA ALA A 171 1.77 4.04 14.83
C ALA A 171 0.67 4.96 15.39
N SER A 172 -0.49 5.06 14.73
CA SER A 172 -1.62 5.82 15.24
C SER A 172 -2.18 5.24 16.55
N TYR A 173 -2.15 3.92 16.72
CA TYR A 173 -2.53 3.26 17.99
C TYR A 173 -1.45 3.37 19.06
N ALA A 174 -0.18 3.50 18.70
CA ALA A 174 0.92 3.60 19.66
C ALA A 174 0.80 4.81 20.60
N ASP A 175 0.28 5.94 20.12
CA ASP A 175 0.00 7.10 20.97
C ASP A 175 -1.13 6.82 21.97
N THR A 176 -2.20 6.18 21.51
CA THR A 176 -3.34 5.80 22.37
C THR A 176 -2.90 4.76 23.39
N ALA A 177 -2.15 3.73 22.97
CA ALA A 177 -1.60 2.70 23.85
C ALA A 177 -0.75 3.31 24.97
N ARG A 178 0.17 4.23 24.62
CA ARG A 178 0.99 4.93 25.62
C ARG A 178 0.15 5.71 26.63
N LYS A 179 -0.88 6.42 26.17
CA LYS A 179 -1.78 7.22 27.04
C LYS A 179 -2.55 6.38 28.05
N ILE A 180 -2.75 5.09 27.78
CA ILE A 180 -3.49 4.19 28.68
C ILE A 180 -2.57 3.16 29.37
N GLY A 181 -1.24 3.30 29.25
CA GLY A 181 -0.27 2.44 29.94
C GLY A 181 0.02 1.11 29.25
N GLY A 182 -0.14 1.04 27.92
CA GLY A 182 0.16 -0.16 27.14
C GLY A 182 1.14 0.05 26.00
N SER A 183 1.33 -1.02 25.23
CA SER A 183 2.12 -1.08 24.00
C SER A 183 1.24 -1.44 22.81
N ALA A 184 1.59 -0.93 21.64
CA ALA A 184 0.99 -1.31 20.37
C ALA A 184 1.96 -2.20 19.58
N ALA A 185 1.43 -3.05 18.72
CA ALA A 185 2.22 -3.74 17.71
C ALA A 185 2.93 -2.71 16.80
N SER A 186 4.06 -3.10 16.20
CA SER A 186 4.73 -2.26 15.20
C SER A 186 4.02 -2.26 13.84
N GLU A 187 3.08 -3.19 13.64
CA GLU A 187 2.31 -3.35 12.41
C GLU A 187 0.91 -3.88 12.74
N VAL A 188 -0.11 -3.45 11.97
CA VAL A 188 -1.47 -3.99 12.07
C VAL A 188 -1.62 -5.27 11.27
N VAL A 189 -2.16 -6.31 11.91
CA VAL A 189 -2.58 -7.57 11.28
C VAL A 189 -4.10 -7.71 11.45
N ILE A 190 -4.81 -7.98 10.36
CA ILE A 190 -6.28 -8.16 10.40
C ILE A 190 -6.57 -9.62 10.74
N GLY A 191 -7.52 -9.87 11.65
CA GLY A 191 -7.93 -11.23 12.04
C GLY A 191 -6.89 -12.01 12.86
N GLY A 192 -5.75 -11.40 13.18
CA GLY A 192 -4.60 -12.05 13.81
C GLY A 192 -4.26 -11.54 15.21
N ASP A 193 -2.98 -11.25 15.42
CA ASP A 193 -2.38 -10.84 16.69
C ASP A 193 -3.01 -9.58 17.32
N PRO A 194 -2.93 -9.40 18.66
CA PRO A 194 -3.37 -8.18 19.29
C PRO A 194 -2.60 -6.96 18.75
N VAL A 195 -3.35 -5.92 18.38
CA VAL A 195 -2.81 -4.63 17.92
C VAL A 195 -2.35 -3.78 19.10
N MET A 196 -2.93 -3.97 20.29
CA MET A 196 -2.56 -3.26 21.51
C MET A 196 -2.75 -4.13 22.75
N THR A 197 -1.80 -4.05 23.68
CA THR A 197 -1.84 -4.71 25.00
C THR A 197 -1.57 -3.68 26.08
N VAL A 198 -2.44 -3.60 27.08
CA VAL A 198 -2.42 -2.56 28.12
C VAL A 198 -2.66 -3.21 29.47
N THR A 199 -1.90 -2.84 30.50
CA THR A 199 -2.20 -3.28 31.86
C THR A 199 -3.01 -2.20 32.59
N ARG A 200 -4.24 -2.52 33.00
CA ARG A 200 -5.11 -1.64 33.80
C ARG A 200 -5.46 -2.33 35.11
N SER A 201 -5.14 -1.72 36.24
CA SER A 201 -5.44 -2.29 37.58
C SER A 201 -4.95 -3.74 37.75
N ALA A 202 -3.72 -4.03 37.30
CA ALA A 202 -3.11 -5.37 37.27
C ALA A 202 -3.78 -6.40 36.32
N ILE A 203 -4.58 -5.94 35.35
CA ILE A 203 -5.27 -6.78 34.37
C ILE A 203 -4.83 -6.41 32.97
N ASP A 204 -4.42 -7.41 32.19
CA ASP A 204 -4.05 -7.21 30.79
C ASP A 204 -5.29 -7.10 29.91
N VAL A 205 -5.48 -5.93 29.33
CA VAL A 205 -6.47 -5.63 28.30
C VAL A 205 -5.81 -5.75 26.93
N THR A 206 -6.38 -6.60 26.08
CA THR A 206 -5.91 -6.85 24.73
C THR A 206 -6.92 -6.35 23.71
N MET A 207 -6.42 -5.74 22.65
CA MET A 207 -7.24 -5.21 21.56
C MET A 207 -6.85 -5.89 20.24
N ARG A 208 -7.83 -6.47 19.54
CA ARG A 208 -7.64 -7.15 18.24
C ARG A 208 -8.52 -6.51 17.18
N LEU A 209 -7.97 -6.34 15.98
CA LEU A 209 -8.76 -5.97 14.81
C LEU A 209 -9.21 -7.25 14.11
N VAL A 210 -10.52 -7.45 14.01
CA VAL A 210 -11.12 -8.59 13.35
C VAL A 210 -11.98 -8.15 12.18
N ARG A 211 -11.83 -8.85 11.08
CA ARG A 211 -12.80 -8.82 9.99
C ARG A 211 -13.87 -9.86 10.28
N ARG A 212 -15.14 -9.51 10.03
CA ARG A 212 -16.20 -10.52 10.01
C ARG A 212 -16.28 -11.09 8.61
N GLU A 213 -16.40 -12.41 8.49
CA GLU A 213 -16.79 -13.05 7.24
C GLU A 213 -18.32 -13.11 7.17
N ARG A 214 -18.93 -12.31 6.31
CA ARG A 214 -20.11 -12.51 5.46
C ARG A 214 -20.75 -11.16 5.07
N THR A 215 -20.52 -10.77 3.82
CA THR A 215 -21.14 -9.68 3.02
C THR A 215 -20.52 -8.28 3.15
N SER A 216 -20.68 -7.44 2.12
CA SER A 216 -20.13 -6.08 1.98
C SER A 216 -20.51 -5.08 3.10
N ALA A 217 -21.34 -5.49 4.06
CA ALA A 217 -21.64 -4.76 5.29
C ALA A 217 -20.73 -5.15 6.48
N ASP A 218 -19.75 -6.04 6.27
CA ASP A 218 -18.78 -6.47 7.27
C ASP A 218 -17.90 -5.30 7.69
N ARG A 219 -18.19 -4.77 8.88
CA ARG A 219 -17.37 -3.73 9.48
C ARG A 219 -16.16 -4.35 10.14
N LEU A 220 -14.99 -3.76 9.93
CA LEU A 220 -13.85 -3.94 10.82
C LEU A 220 -14.31 -3.71 12.27
N ARG A 221 -14.10 -4.71 13.12
CA ARG A 221 -14.40 -4.61 14.55
C ARG A 221 -13.14 -4.66 15.35
N THR A 222 -13.13 -3.86 16.40
CA THR A 222 -12.13 -3.92 17.44
C THR A 222 -12.69 -4.75 18.59
N ILE A 223 -12.12 -5.93 18.84
CA ILE A 223 -12.43 -6.72 20.04
C ILE A 223 -11.50 -6.28 21.15
N VAL A 224 -12.07 -5.94 22.30
CA VAL A 224 -11.33 -5.65 23.53
C VAL A 224 -11.62 -6.79 24.51
N SER A 225 -10.58 -7.49 24.95
CA SER A 225 -10.66 -8.59 25.91
C SER A 225 -9.83 -8.30 27.15
N ALA A 226 -10.38 -8.63 28.32
CA ALA A 226 -9.70 -8.56 29.60
C ALA A 226 -10.03 -9.84 30.42
N PRO A 227 -9.08 -10.40 31.19
CA PRO A 227 -9.36 -11.43 32.17
C PRO A 227 -10.53 -11.05 33.08
N ARG A 228 -11.41 -12.01 33.40
CA ARG A 228 -12.44 -11.84 34.43
C ARG A 228 -11.75 -11.75 35.79
N ILE A 229 -11.99 -10.68 36.54
CA ILE A 229 -11.64 -10.61 37.96
C ILE A 229 -12.61 -11.53 38.70
N GLY A 230 -12.09 -12.55 39.38
CA GLY A 230 -12.90 -13.38 40.28
C GLY A 230 -13.25 -12.59 41.54
N GLU A 231 -14.51 -12.70 41.98
CA GLU A 231 -15.01 -12.27 43.30
C GLU A 231 -14.28 -12.98 44.45
#